data_AF-A0A1V3GAY0-F1
#
_entry.id   AF-A0A1V3GAY0-F1
#
_cell.length_a   1.000
_cell.length_b   1.000
_cell.length_c   1.000
_cell.angle_alpha   90.00
_cell.angle_beta   90.00
_cell.angle_gamma   90.00
#
_symmetry.space_group_name_H-M   'P 1'
#
loop_
_entity.id
_entity.type
_entity.pdbx_description
1 polymer ?
#
loop_
_entity_poly.entity_id
_entity_poly.type
_entity_poly.pdbx_seq_one_letter_code
_entity_poly.pdbx_strand_id
1 'polypeptide(L)'
;MEFGDFLRKNYHLGDKSVKDYISRLNVILNKGLYNGEKELTPSLIASVDREYPEDSHYRLTLKRYIEFQNKQKENRGGKNYG
;
A
#
# COMPACT_ATOMS: atom_id res chain seq x y z
N MET A 1 8.27 4.70 10.66
CA MET A 1 7.30 3.58 10.73
C MET A 1 7.34 2.88 9.40
N GLU A 2 7.57 1.57 9.38
CA GLU A 2 7.56 0.78 8.16
C GLU A 2 6.13 0.36 7.78
N PHE A 3 5.93 -0.12 6.55
CA PHE A 3 4.61 -0.58 6.09
C PHE A 3 4.10 -1.75 6.95
N GLY A 4 4.98 -2.69 7.32
CA GLY A 4 4.62 -3.78 8.22
C GLY A 4 4.12 -3.32 9.58
N ASP A 5 4.80 -2.33 10.19
CA ASP A 5 4.35 -1.73 11.46
C ASP A 5 3.02 -1.01 11.33
N PHE A 6 2.82 -0.31 10.20
CA PHE A 6 1.56 0.35 9.90
C PHE A 6 0.41 -0.67 9.83
N LEU A 7 0.63 -1.81 9.18
CA LEU A 7 -0.35 -2.88 9.10
C LEU A 7 -0.65 -3.48 10.48
N ARG A 8 0.37 -3.74 11.31
CA ARG A 8 0.15 -4.21 12.69
C ARG A 8 -0.64 -3.20 13.52
N LYS A 9 -0.27 -1.92 13.46
CA LYS A 9 -0.84 -0.87 14.30
C LYS A 9 -2.26 -0.46 13.90
N ASN A 10 -2.52 -0.33 12.61
CA ASN A 10 -3.80 0.25 12.11
C ASN A 10 -4.79 -0.83 11.67
N TYR A 11 -4.32 -2.04 11.38
CA TYR A 11 -5.14 -3.15 10.90
C TYR A 11 -5.09 -4.39 11.79
N HIS A 12 -4.35 -4.35 12.91
CA HIS A 12 -4.23 -5.44 13.89
C HIS A 12 -3.84 -6.79 13.26
N LEU A 13 -3.03 -6.76 12.20
CA LEU A 13 -2.62 -7.96 11.49
C LEU A 13 -1.51 -8.70 12.23
N GLY A 14 -1.59 -10.02 12.24
CA GLY A 14 -0.50 -10.90 12.69
C GLY A 14 0.63 -11.04 11.66
N ASP A 15 1.76 -11.60 12.09
CA ASP A 15 2.99 -11.65 11.29
C ASP A 15 2.84 -12.37 9.94
N LYS A 16 2.04 -13.45 9.89
CA LYS A 16 1.79 -14.16 8.64
C LYS A 16 1.10 -13.25 7.62
N SER A 17 0.01 -12.60 8.03
CA SER A 17 -0.70 -11.66 7.17
C SER A 17 0.20 -10.50 6.74
N VAL A 18 0.99 -9.93 7.66
CA VAL A 18 1.93 -8.85 7.33
C VAL A 18 2.94 -9.28 6.28
N LYS A 19 3.52 -10.48 6.39
CA LYS A 19 4.44 -11.03 5.38
C LYS A 19 3.75 -11.18 4.01
N ASP A 20 2.51 -11.66 3.99
CA ASP A 20 1.75 -11.80 2.75
C ASP A 20 1.47 -10.44 2.08
N TYR A 21 1.17 -9.40 2.86
CA TYR A 21 1.02 -8.03 2.35
C TYR A 21 2.34 -7.47 1.78
N ILE A 22 3.46 -7.67 2.49
CA ILE A 22 4.77 -7.21 2.04
C ILE A 22 5.18 -7.93 0.75
N SER A 23 4.95 -9.24 0.67
CA SER A 23 5.24 -10.04 -0.53
C SER A 23 4.47 -9.53 -1.75
N ARG A 24 3.15 -9.34 -1.62
CA ARG A 24 2.33 -8.77 -2.71
C ARG A 24 2.76 -7.36 -3.09
N LEU A 25 3.11 -6.52 -2.11
CA LEU A 25 3.60 -5.17 -2.38
C LEU A 25 4.89 -5.20 -3.20
N ASN A 26 5.85 -6.05 -2.83
CA ASN A 26 7.10 -6.18 -3.60
C ASN A 26 6.83 -6.60 -5.04
N VAL A 27 5.88 -7.51 -5.26
CA VAL A 27 5.46 -7.91 -6.60
C VAL A 27 4.85 -6.74 -7.39
N ILE A 28 3.97 -5.94 -6.76
CA ILE A 28 3.39 -4.72 -7.38
C ILE A 28 4.49 -3.74 -7.80
N LEU A 29 5.44 -3.45 -6.89
CA LEU A 29 6.52 -2.50 -7.13
C LEU A 29 7.49 -2.99 -8.21
N ASN A 30 7.88 -4.27 -8.19
CA ASN A 30 8.77 -4.84 -9.19
C ASN A 30 8.17 -4.85 -10.60
N LYS A 31 6.84 -4.94 -10.71
CA LYS A 31 6.13 -4.82 -11.99
C LYS A 31 5.87 -3.37 -12.43
N GLY A 32 6.22 -2.37 -11.62
CA GLY A 32 5.95 -0.96 -11.94
C GLY A 32 4.46 -0.62 -11.94
N LEU A 33 3.63 -1.40 -11.22
CA LEU A 33 2.19 -1.18 -11.16
C LEU A 33 1.79 0.00 -10.26
N TYR A 34 2.72 0.56 -9.49
CA TYR A 34 2.49 1.70 -8.60
C TYR A 34 3.58 2.76 -8.81
N ASN A 35 3.16 3.99 -9.08
CA ASN A 35 4.03 5.12 -9.42
C ASN A 35 3.99 6.25 -8.38
N GLY A 36 3.43 6.00 -7.19
CA GLY A 36 3.33 7.01 -6.13
C GLY A 36 1.98 7.71 -6.08
N GLU A 37 0.95 7.11 -6.68
CA GLU A 37 -0.43 7.59 -6.66
C GLU A 37 -0.89 7.84 -5.22
N LYS A 38 -1.65 8.93 -5.03
CA LYS A 38 -2.17 9.35 -3.72
C LYS A 38 -3.51 8.71 -3.38
N GLU A 39 -4.16 8.10 -4.36
CA GLU A 39 -5.48 7.47 -4.23
C GLU A 39 -5.55 6.23 -5.13
N LEU A 40 -6.44 5.30 -4.78
CA LEU A 40 -6.68 4.11 -5.57
C LEU A 40 -7.62 4.46 -6.73
N THR A 41 -7.05 4.86 -7.87
CA THR A 41 -7.83 5.26 -9.05
C THR A 41 -8.38 4.04 -9.81
N PRO A 42 -9.46 4.19 -10.60
CA PRO A 42 -9.97 3.11 -11.46
C PRO A 42 -8.93 2.58 -12.45
N SER A 43 -8.05 3.45 -12.97
CA SER A 43 -6.96 3.04 -13.87
C SER A 43 -5.93 2.16 -13.16
N LEU A 44 -5.58 2.50 -11.93
CA LEU A 44 -4.67 1.71 -11.10
C LEU A 44 -5.28 0.36 -10.74
N ILE A 45 -6.57 0.34 -10.40
CA ILE A 45 -7.33 -0.89 -10.15
C ILE A 45 -7.35 -1.77 -11.39
N ALA A 46 -7.67 -1.21 -12.56
CA ALA A 46 -7.72 -1.95 -13.82
C ALA A 46 -6.35 -2.53 -14.21
N SER A 47 -5.27 -1.81 -13.90
CA SER A 47 -3.90 -2.29 -14.17
C SER A 47 -3.55 -3.48 -13.29
N VAL A 48 -3.90 -3.42 -12.00
CA VAL A 48 -3.71 -4.54 -11.06
C VAL A 48 -4.61 -5.73 -11.42
N ASP A 49 -5.88 -5.49 -11.75
CA ASP A 49 -6.85 -6.53 -12.11
C ASP A 49 -6.49 -7.22 -13.43
N ARG A 50 -5.85 -6.52 -14.38
CA ARG A 50 -5.33 -7.14 -15.60
C ARG A 50 -4.21 -8.14 -15.31
N GLU A 51 -3.35 -7.84 -14.34
CA GLU A 51 -2.23 -8.71 -13.97
C GLU A 51 -2.64 -9.82 -12.99
N TYR A 52 -3.60 -9.54 -12.10
CA TYR A 52 -4.05 -10.43 -11.04
C TYR A 52 -5.59 -10.49 -10.96
N PRO A 53 -6.27 -10.99 -12.01
CA PRO A 53 -7.73 -10.93 -12.10
C PRO A 53 -8.46 -11.69 -10.98
N GLU A 54 -7.85 -12.74 -10.44
CA GLU A 54 -8.47 -13.62 -9.44
C GLU A 54 -8.05 -13.30 -8.00
N ASP A 55 -7.07 -12.42 -7.77
CA ASP A 55 -6.56 -12.12 -6.43
C ASP A 55 -6.85 -10.68 -6.01
N SER A 56 -8.02 -10.50 -5.39
CA SER A 56 -8.46 -9.24 -4.79
C SER A 56 -7.52 -8.69 -3.69
N HIS A 57 -6.63 -9.52 -3.12
CA HIS A 57 -5.68 -9.06 -2.11
C HIS A 57 -4.59 -8.14 -2.68
N TYR A 58 -4.32 -8.16 -3.98
CA TYR A 58 -3.42 -7.18 -4.60
C TYR A 58 -4.01 -5.77 -4.56
N ARG A 59 -5.29 -5.61 -4.90
CA ARG A 59 -6.01 -4.33 -4.78
C ARG A 59 -6.02 -3.82 -3.34
N LEU A 60 -6.31 -4.70 -2.39
CA LEU A 60 -6.34 -4.35 -0.98
C LEU A 60 -4.95 -3.97 -0.44
N THR A 61 -3.90 -4.69 -0.87
CA THR A 61 -2.51 -4.37 -0.53
C THR A 61 -2.14 -2.97 -1.01
N LEU A 62 -2.50 -2.66 -2.25
CA LEU A 62 -2.21 -1.36 -2.84
C LEU A 62 -2.95 -0.22 -2.14
N LYS A 63 -4.24 -0.40 -1.83
CA LYS A 63 -5.03 0.56 -1.04
C LYS A 63 -4.34 0.90 0.29
N ARG A 64 -3.97 -0.12 1.05
CA ARG A 64 -3.33 0.07 2.37
C ARG A 64 -1.96 0.70 2.27
N TYR A 65 -1.22 0.41 1.20
CA TYR A 65 0.07 1.03 0.95
C TYR A 65 -0.05 2.52 0.60
N ILE A 66 -1.05 2.90 -0.19
CA ILE A 66 -1.35 4.32 -0.48
C ILE A 66 -1.70 5.07 0.80
N GLU A 67 -2.55 4.51 1.65
CA GLU A 67 -2.88 5.10 2.97
C GLU A 67 -1.64 5.27 3.85
N PHE A 68 -0.75 4.27 3.86
CA PHE A 68 0.53 4.36 4.56
C PHE A 68 1.38 5.52 4.01
N GLN A 69 1.52 5.64 2.69
CA GLN A 69 2.29 6.71 2.04
C GLN A 69 1.72 8.09 2.37
N ASN A 70 0.40 8.23 2.35
CA ASN A 70 -0.27 9.49 2.69
C ASN A 70 -0.03 9.85 4.17
N LYS A 71 -0.16 8.90 5.08
CA LYS A 71 0.12 9.10 6.51
C LYS A 71 1.59 9.47 6.76
N GLN A 72 2.53 8.92 6.00
CA GLN A 72 3.93 9.34 6.07
C GLN A 72 4.12 10.79 5.61
N LYS A 73 3.44 11.22 4.54
CA LYS A 73 3.51 12.59 4.04
C LYS A 73 2.92 13.60 5.04
N GLU A 74 1.77 13.29 5.64
CA GLU A 74 1.15 14.13 6.68
C GLU A 74 2.08 14.30 7.89
N ASN A 75 2.66 13.21 8.39
CA ASN A 75 3.59 13.26 9.51
C ASN A 75 4.89 14.03 9.20
N ARG A 76 5.28 14.12 7.93
CA ARG A 76 6.45 14.90 7.47
C ARG A 76 6.11 16.37 7.23
N GLY A 77 4.87 16.69 6.83
CA GLY A 77 4.39 18.05 6.59
C GLY A 77 4.08 18.85 7.87
N GLY A 78 4.07 18.22 9.03
CA GLY A 78 3.80 18.86 10.33
C GLY A 78 4.98 19.61 10.98
N LYS A 79 6.16 19.66 10.35
CA LYS A 79 7.29 20.51 10.80
C LYS A 79 7.37 21.80 9.96
N ASN A 80 6.34 22.62 10.02
CA ASN A 80 6.50 24.06 9.76
C ASN A 80 6.77 24.71 11.12
N TYR A 81 8.04 25.00 11.40
CA TYR A 81 8.39 25.99 12.43
C TYR A 81 8.01 27.36 11.84
N GLY A 82 6.78 27.79 12.12
CA GLY A 82 6.36 29.18 12.00
C GLY A 82 6.69 29.94 13.27
#